data_AF-A0A9C9NEC6-F1
#
_entry.id   AF-A0A9C9NEC6-F1
#
_cell.length_a   1.000
_cell.length_b   1.000
_cell.length_c   1.000
_cell.angle_alpha   90.00
_cell.angle_beta   90.00
_cell.angle_gamma   90.00
#
_symmetry.space_group_name_H-M   'P 1'
#
loop_
_entity.id
_entity.type
_entity.pdbx_description
1 polymer ?
#
loop_
_entity_poly.entity_id
_entity_poly.type
_entity_poly.pdbx_seq_one_letter_code
_entity_poly.pdbx_strand_id
1 'polypeptide(L)'
;MSYARTSDPIWSIPIHDEAFGSIMRNQNMMSPGVVVPKMDAARGNQLFASKGCVVCHSINGVGGEDAPPLDAATMPSPMNPFDFAARMWRGAEAMVALQREELGDPIELEGQELVDLIAFVHDTDEQKTFSEADVPSRIKELMEHMPDENPHDEGGYDAKE
;
A
#
# COMPACT_ATOMS: atom_id res chain seq x y z
N MET A 1 1.54 61.23 26.35
CA MET A 1 0.67 60.04 26.45
C MET A 1 -0.59 60.28 25.66
N SER A 2 -0.90 59.43 24.66
CA SER A 2 -2.13 58.62 24.58
C SER A 2 -2.37 58.18 23.15
N TYR A 3 -2.41 56.87 22.97
CA TYR A 3 -2.71 56.14 21.73
C TYR A 3 -4.24 56.12 21.54
N ALA A 4 -4.73 56.27 20.31
CA ALA A 4 -6.06 55.78 19.95
C ALA A 4 -6.07 55.25 18.51
N ARG A 5 -6.35 53.95 18.47
CA ARG A 5 -6.43 52.98 17.37
C ARG A 5 -7.72 53.21 16.56
N THR A 6 -7.64 53.24 15.23
CA THR A 6 -8.81 52.99 14.37
C THR A 6 -8.58 51.72 13.56
N SER A 7 -9.49 50.77 13.74
CA SER A 7 -9.57 49.47 13.11
C SER A 7 -10.38 49.57 11.82
N ASP A 8 -9.76 49.31 10.67
CA ASP A 8 -10.49 49.19 9.41
C ASP A 8 -11.00 47.73 9.22
N PRO A 9 -12.23 47.54 8.72
CA PRO A 9 -12.83 46.22 8.54
C PRO A 9 -12.22 45.45 7.37
N ILE A 10 -12.03 44.14 7.58
CA ILE A 10 -11.29 43.18 6.76
C ILE A 10 -11.91 42.92 5.36
N TRP A 11 -13.00 43.59 4.99
CA TRP A 11 -13.84 43.24 3.83
C TRP A 11 -13.63 44.06 2.55
N SER A 12 -12.49 44.76 2.41
CA SER A 12 -12.25 45.69 1.28
C SER A 12 -11.13 45.27 0.31
N ILE A 13 -10.73 44.00 0.27
CA ILE A 13 -9.70 43.54 -0.69
C ILE A 13 -10.37 43.10 -1.99
N PRO A 14 -10.05 43.69 -3.15
CA PRO A 14 -10.54 43.23 -4.44
C PRO A 14 -9.92 41.87 -4.78
N ILE A 15 -10.77 40.86 -4.96
CA ILE A 15 -10.40 39.55 -5.51
C ILE A 15 -10.10 39.71 -7.00
N HIS A 16 -8.85 40.02 -7.33
CA HIS A 16 -8.35 39.80 -8.69
C HIS A 16 -8.21 38.30 -8.94
N ASP A 17 -8.99 37.84 -9.90
CA ASP A 17 -9.11 36.51 -10.48
C ASP A 17 -7.82 36.06 -11.17
N GLU A 18 -6.80 35.70 -10.39
CA GLU A 18 -5.63 34.94 -10.89
C GLU A 18 -5.18 33.81 -9.94
N ALA A 19 -5.60 33.85 -8.67
CA ALA A 19 -5.14 32.88 -7.66
C ALA A 19 -5.79 31.49 -7.81
N PHE A 20 -7.05 31.41 -8.26
CA PHE A 20 -7.74 30.12 -8.42
C PHE A 20 -7.34 29.36 -9.69
N GLY A 21 -6.87 30.06 -10.73
CA GLY A 21 -6.31 29.43 -11.94
C GLY A 21 -4.89 28.86 -11.74
N SER A 22 -4.21 29.20 -10.63
CA SER A 22 -2.85 28.73 -10.36
C SER A 22 -2.78 27.37 -9.63
N ILE A 23 -3.87 26.89 -9.04
CA ILE A 23 -3.88 25.62 -8.30
C ILE A 23 -3.77 24.40 -9.25
N MET A 24 -4.10 24.59 -10.54
CA MET A 24 -3.90 23.60 -11.60
C MET A 24 -2.54 23.74 -12.31
N ARG A 25 -1.64 24.59 -11.84
CA ARG A 25 -0.26 24.62 -12.33
C ARG A 25 0.61 23.73 -11.47
N ASN A 26 0.77 22.51 -11.98
CA ASN A 26 1.97 21.67 -11.85
C ASN A 26 2.01 20.65 -10.71
N GLN A 27 1.14 19.64 -10.77
CA GLN A 27 1.32 18.39 -10.01
C GLN A 27 2.51 17.52 -10.50
N ASN A 28 3.29 18.00 -11.47
CA ASN A 28 4.36 17.26 -12.13
C ASN A 28 5.79 17.79 -11.86
N MET A 29 6.01 18.73 -10.92
CA MET A 29 7.39 19.10 -10.55
C MET A 29 7.81 18.26 -9.35
N MET A 30 8.64 17.25 -9.57
CA MET A 30 9.47 16.72 -8.49
C MET A 30 10.46 17.82 -8.07
N SER A 31 10.72 17.94 -6.77
CA SER A 31 11.68 18.91 -6.25
C SER A 31 13.05 18.74 -6.92
N PRO A 32 13.77 19.84 -7.23
CA PRO A 32 15.14 19.75 -7.73
C PRO A 32 16.01 18.93 -6.76
N GLY A 33 16.47 17.75 -7.21
CA GLY A 33 17.25 16.81 -6.39
C GLY A 33 16.54 15.50 -6.03
N VAL A 34 15.26 15.33 -6.41
CA VAL A 34 14.52 14.06 -6.24
C VAL A 34 14.40 13.34 -7.57
N VAL A 35 14.78 12.07 -7.61
CA VAL A 35 14.58 11.17 -8.75
C VAL A 35 13.47 10.19 -8.41
N VAL A 36 12.49 10.07 -9.30
CA VAL A 36 11.54 8.97 -9.28
C VAL A 36 12.13 7.85 -10.14
N PRO A 37 12.46 6.68 -9.56
CA PRO A 37 12.98 5.56 -10.33
C PRO A 37 11.96 5.11 -11.38
N LYS A 38 12.45 4.54 -12.48
CA LYS A 38 11.58 3.94 -13.49
C LYS A 38 10.85 2.77 -12.85
N MET A 39 9.52 2.78 -12.97
CA MET A 39 8.70 1.68 -12.49
C MET A 39 8.54 0.60 -13.57
N ASP A 40 8.51 -0.65 -13.14
CA ASP A 40 8.39 -1.83 -14.01
C ASP A 40 7.39 -2.82 -13.42
N ALA A 41 6.17 -2.85 -13.99
CA ALA A 41 5.08 -3.70 -13.51
C ALA A 41 5.41 -5.19 -13.64
N ALA A 42 6.10 -5.61 -14.70
CA ALA A 42 6.49 -7.01 -14.88
C ALA A 42 7.52 -7.46 -13.82
N ARG A 43 8.45 -6.58 -13.43
CA ARG A 43 9.32 -6.86 -12.27
C ARG A 43 8.54 -6.84 -10.96
N GLY A 44 7.58 -5.93 -10.82
CA GLY A 44 6.69 -5.87 -9.65
C GLY A 44 5.87 -7.14 -9.45
N ASN A 45 5.37 -7.74 -10.54
CA ASN A 45 4.69 -9.04 -10.55
C ASN A 45 5.56 -10.12 -9.90
N GLN A 46 6.80 -10.28 -10.39
CA GLN A 46 7.75 -11.26 -9.85
C GLN A 46 8.10 -10.98 -8.38
N LEU A 47 8.26 -9.71 -8.01
CA LEU A 47 8.54 -9.30 -6.63
C LEU A 47 7.37 -9.63 -5.70
N PHE A 48 6.13 -9.38 -6.12
CA PHE A 48 4.93 -9.64 -5.32
C PHE A 48 4.87 -11.09 -4.85
N ALA A 49 5.14 -12.03 -5.74
CA ALA A 49 5.23 -13.44 -5.38
C ALA A 49 6.51 -13.78 -4.59
N SER A 50 7.68 -13.41 -5.12
CA SER A 50 8.97 -13.88 -4.57
C SER A 50 9.36 -13.27 -3.22
N LYS A 51 8.87 -12.07 -2.89
CA LYS A 51 9.05 -11.43 -1.57
C LYS A 51 8.07 -11.95 -0.53
N GLY A 52 7.02 -12.68 -0.93
CA GLY A 52 6.01 -13.24 -0.03
C GLY A 52 4.80 -12.33 0.19
N CYS A 53 4.62 -11.25 -0.58
CA CYS A 53 3.44 -10.40 -0.46
C CYS A 53 2.14 -11.18 -0.75
N VAL A 54 2.21 -12.13 -1.70
CA VAL A 54 1.12 -13.03 -2.09
C VAL A 54 0.63 -13.95 -0.96
N VAL A 55 1.42 -14.14 0.10
CA VAL A 55 1.03 -15.00 1.24
C VAL A 55 -0.20 -14.43 1.94
N CYS A 56 -0.28 -13.10 2.11
CA CYS A 56 -1.39 -12.45 2.81
C CYS A 56 -2.29 -11.64 1.88
N HIS A 57 -1.75 -11.09 0.79
CA HIS A 57 -2.50 -10.28 -0.17
C HIS A 57 -2.86 -11.08 -1.41
N SER A 58 -4.05 -10.87 -1.96
CA SER A 58 -4.50 -11.48 -3.21
C SER A 58 -4.55 -10.50 -4.39
N ILE A 59 -4.35 -11.03 -5.59
CA ILE A 59 -4.59 -10.38 -6.89
C ILE A 59 -5.28 -11.39 -7.80
N ASN A 60 -6.41 -11.03 -8.40
CA ASN A 60 -7.24 -11.90 -9.23
C ASN A 60 -7.60 -13.23 -8.55
N GLY A 61 -7.79 -13.20 -7.23
CA GLY A 61 -8.06 -14.40 -6.42
C GLY A 61 -6.85 -15.31 -6.17
N VAL A 62 -5.64 -14.91 -6.59
CA VAL A 62 -4.39 -15.62 -6.28
C VAL A 62 -3.70 -14.95 -5.10
N GLY A 63 -3.55 -15.68 -4.00
CA GLY A 63 -2.91 -15.22 -2.76
C GLY A 63 -3.77 -15.49 -1.52
N GLY A 64 -3.36 -14.94 -0.39
CA GLY A 64 -4.10 -15.04 0.88
C GLY A 64 -5.23 -14.03 1.04
N GLU A 65 -5.94 -14.17 2.16
CA GLU A 65 -7.09 -13.32 2.55
C GLU A 65 -6.86 -12.54 3.86
N ASP A 66 -5.70 -12.71 4.51
CA ASP A 66 -5.36 -12.05 5.78
C ASP A 66 -5.13 -10.54 5.65
N ALA A 67 -4.93 -10.06 4.42
CA ALA A 67 -4.74 -8.65 4.11
C ALA A 67 -5.63 -8.21 2.94
N PRO A 68 -5.89 -6.88 2.79
CA PRO A 68 -6.77 -6.39 1.73
C PRO A 68 -6.28 -6.83 0.33
N PRO A 69 -7.20 -7.23 -0.56
CA PRO A 69 -6.85 -7.55 -1.94
C PRO A 69 -6.24 -6.34 -2.65
N LEU A 70 -5.32 -6.60 -3.56
CA LEU A 70 -4.56 -5.59 -4.29
C LEU A 70 -4.95 -5.50 -5.78
N ASP A 71 -6.18 -5.88 -6.12
CA ASP A 71 -6.73 -5.77 -7.47
C ASP A 71 -6.82 -4.32 -7.95
N ALA A 72 -6.03 -3.99 -8.98
CA ALA A 72 -5.98 -2.67 -9.59
C ALA A 72 -7.36 -2.21 -10.09
N ALA A 73 -8.20 -3.15 -10.54
CA ALA A 73 -9.55 -2.90 -11.03
C ALA A 73 -10.50 -2.31 -9.98
N THR A 74 -10.18 -2.47 -8.69
CA THR A 74 -11.01 -1.97 -7.57
C THR A 74 -10.42 -0.74 -6.88
N MET A 75 -9.20 -0.36 -7.24
CA MET A 75 -8.51 0.78 -6.63
C MET A 75 -8.84 2.11 -7.33
N PRO A 76 -8.80 3.23 -6.60
CA PRO A 76 -8.92 4.55 -7.21
C PRO A 76 -7.84 4.79 -8.29
N SER A 77 -8.25 5.31 -9.45
CA SER A 77 -7.36 5.65 -10.56
C SER A 77 -7.62 7.09 -11.06
N PRO A 78 -6.59 7.92 -11.31
CA PRO A 78 -5.16 7.60 -11.16
C PRO A 78 -4.73 7.56 -9.69
N MET A 79 -3.69 6.79 -9.40
CA MET A 79 -3.16 6.63 -8.04
C MET A 79 -1.83 7.36 -7.87
N ASN A 80 -1.65 7.97 -6.70
CA ASN A 80 -0.41 8.62 -6.28
C ASN A 80 0.46 7.60 -5.53
N PRO A 81 1.68 7.27 -6.02
CA PRO A 81 2.54 6.26 -5.40
C PRO A 81 2.91 6.59 -3.96
N PHE A 82 2.97 7.88 -3.59
CA PHE A 82 3.23 8.29 -2.20
C PHE A 82 2.04 8.02 -1.27
N ASP A 83 0.81 8.07 -1.80
CA ASP A 83 -0.37 7.70 -1.01
C ASP A 83 -0.41 6.19 -0.75
N PHE A 84 0.06 5.37 -1.69
CA PHE A 84 0.27 3.94 -1.45
C PHE A 84 1.32 3.68 -0.37
N ALA A 85 2.49 4.31 -0.46
CA ALA A 85 3.52 4.19 0.57
C ALA A 85 3.01 4.65 1.95
N ALA A 86 2.24 5.74 2.00
CA ALA A 86 1.63 6.21 3.24
C ALA A 86 0.57 5.23 3.80
N ARG A 87 -0.16 4.52 2.93
CA ARG A 87 -1.08 3.44 3.35
C ARG A 87 -0.31 2.26 3.93
N MET A 88 0.76 1.79 3.26
CA MET A 88 1.64 0.75 3.80
C MET A 88 2.21 1.16 5.16
N TRP A 89 2.68 2.41 5.31
CA TRP A 89 3.21 2.91 6.58
C TRP A 89 2.19 2.84 7.72
N ARG A 90 0.92 3.17 7.46
CA ARG A 90 -0.15 3.03 8.47
C ARG A 90 -0.45 1.58 8.83
N GLY A 91 -0.26 0.65 7.89
CA GLY A 91 -0.42 -0.78 8.10
C GLY A 91 0.84 -1.49 8.63
N ALA A 92 1.96 -0.78 8.79
CA ALA A 92 3.27 -1.40 8.99
C ALA A 92 3.35 -2.26 10.26
N GLU A 93 2.73 -1.85 11.37
CA GLU A 93 2.75 -2.64 12.62
C GLU A 93 2.06 -4.01 12.44
N ALA A 94 0.86 -4.02 11.84
CA ALA A 94 0.14 -5.25 11.55
C ALA A 94 0.88 -6.12 10.52
N MET A 95 1.40 -5.51 9.45
CA MET A 95 2.20 -6.21 8.45
C MET A 95 3.45 -6.85 9.07
N VAL A 96 4.19 -6.13 9.91
CA VAL A 96 5.41 -6.64 10.55
C VAL A 96 5.09 -7.78 11.52
N ALA A 97 3.97 -7.70 12.25
CA ALA A 97 3.54 -8.78 13.15
C ALA A 97 3.25 -10.06 12.36
N LEU A 98 2.39 -9.97 11.33
CA LEU A 98 2.05 -11.11 10.48
C LEU A 98 3.27 -11.65 9.71
N GLN A 99 4.14 -10.80 9.20
CA GLN A 99 5.36 -11.26 8.52
C GLN A 99 6.30 -12.02 9.44
N ARG A 100 6.40 -11.66 10.72
CA ARG A 100 7.20 -12.43 11.69
C ARG A 100 6.59 -13.80 11.99
N GLU A 101 5.27 -13.87 12.00
CA GLU A 101 4.53 -15.11 12.24
C GLU A 101 4.60 -16.06 11.04
N GLU A 102 4.25 -15.55 9.85
CA GLU A 102 4.09 -16.34 8.63
C GLU A 102 5.41 -16.52 7.85
N LEU A 103 6.29 -15.53 7.88
CA LEU A 103 7.53 -15.51 7.07
C LEU A 103 8.80 -15.60 7.94
N GLY A 104 8.66 -15.57 9.26
CA GLY A 104 9.75 -15.59 10.24
C GLY A 104 10.41 -14.21 10.48
N ASP A 105 10.53 -13.37 9.44
CA ASP A 105 11.11 -12.03 9.53
C ASP A 105 10.36 -11.03 8.62
N PRO A 106 10.41 -9.72 8.92
CA PRO A 106 9.82 -8.70 8.06
C PRO A 106 10.42 -8.69 6.65
N ILE A 107 9.58 -8.38 5.66
CA ILE A 107 10.02 -8.23 4.26
C ILE A 107 10.82 -6.94 4.11
N GLU A 108 12.08 -7.07 3.71
CA GLU A 108 12.93 -5.94 3.33
C GLU A 108 12.69 -5.55 1.86
N LEU A 109 12.47 -4.24 1.62
CA LEU A 109 12.24 -3.65 0.31
C LEU A 109 13.24 -2.53 0.02
N GLU A 110 13.91 -2.63 -1.12
CA GLU A 110 14.66 -1.51 -1.67
C GLU A 110 13.74 -0.49 -2.35
N GLY A 111 14.23 0.74 -2.52
CA GLY A 111 13.45 1.80 -3.16
C GLY A 111 13.01 1.47 -4.59
N GLN A 112 13.82 0.72 -5.35
CA GLN A 112 13.46 0.27 -6.68
C GLN A 112 12.36 -0.81 -6.61
N GLU A 113 12.49 -1.79 -5.72
CA GLU A 113 11.51 -2.86 -5.55
C GLU A 113 10.14 -2.31 -5.15
N LEU A 114 10.11 -1.33 -4.24
CA LEU A 114 8.87 -0.68 -3.83
C LEU A 114 8.15 -0.02 -5.01
N VAL A 115 8.86 0.70 -5.88
CA VAL A 115 8.18 1.37 -7.01
C VAL A 115 7.70 0.40 -8.08
N ASP A 116 8.35 -0.76 -8.23
CA ASP A 116 7.92 -1.79 -9.16
C ASP A 116 6.67 -2.50 -8.65
N LEU A 117 6.64 -2.82 -7.34
CA LEU A 117 5.45 -3.32 -6.66
C LEU A 117 4.28 -2.33 -6.81
N ILE A 118 4.52 -1.03 -6.62
CA ILE A 118 3.50 0.01 -6.81
C ILE A 118 2.97 0.01 -8.24
N ALA A 119 3.84 -0.10 -9.25
CA ALA A 119 3.40 -0.19 -10.64
C ALA A 119 2.57 -1.44 -10.88
N PHE A 120 3.02 -2.61 -10.42
CA PHE A 120 2.29 -3.85 -10.61
C PHE A 120 0.90 -3.85 -9.96
N VAL A 121 0.79 -3.44 -8.70
CA VAL A 121 -0.50 -3.47 -7.98
C VAL A 121 -1.52 -2.45 -8.51
N HIS A 122 -1.13 -1.61 -9.47
CA HIS A 122 -2.01 -0.66 -10.15
C HIS A 122 -2.02 -0.83 -11.68
N ASP A 123 -1.46 -1.91 -12.21
CA ASP A 123 -1.46 -2.23 -13.62
C ASP A 123 -2.42 -3.39 -13.89
N THR A 124 -3.62 -3.07 -14.37
CA THR A 124 -4.65 -4.08 -14.66
C THR A 124 -4.24 -5.02 -15.80
N ASP A 125 -3.39 -4.59 -16.73
CA ASP A 125 -2.96 -5.44 -17.84
C ASP A 125 -1.89 -6.43 -17.40
N GLU A 126 -0.93 -5.99 -16.57
CA GLU A 126 0.06 -6.87 -15.96
C GLU A 126 -0.58 -7.82 -14.94
N GLN A 127 -1.56 -7.38 -14.14
CA GLN A 127 -2.23 -8.29 -13.20
C GLN A 127 -2.92 -9.47 -13.89
N LYS A 128 -3.39 -9.32 -15.14
CA LYS A 128 -3.96 -10.44 -15.93
C LYS A 128 -2.95 -11.54 -16.24
N THR A 129 -1.64 -11.24 -16.17
CA THR A 129 -0.58 -12.22 -16.39
C THR A 129 -0.25 -13.00 -15.12
N PHE A 130 -0.60 -12.46 -13.95
CA PHE A 130 -0.32 -13.07 -12.65
C PHE A 130 -1.22 -14.26 -12.36
N SER A 131 -0.60 -15.37 -11.94
CA SER A 131 -1.26 -16.64 -11.70
C SER A 131 -0.56 -17.45 -10.60
N GLU A 132 -1.18 -18.55 -10.16
CA GLU A 132 -0.54 -19.50 -9.24
C GLU A 132 0.78 -20.08 -9.79
N ALA A 133 1.00 -20.07 -11.11
CA ALA A 133 2.24 -20.54 -11.72
C ALA A 133 3.43 -19.63 -11.40
N ASP A 134 3.18 -18.35 -11.10
CA ASP A 134 4.21 -17.35 -10.80
C ASP A 134 4.67 -17.40 -9.33
N VAL A 135 3.92 -18.11 -8.48
CA VAL A 135 4.25 -18.29 -7.05
C VAL A 135 5.35 -19.35 -6.89
N PRO A 136 6.53 -19.00 -6.35
CA PRO A 136 7.61 -19.96 -6.13
C PRO A 136 7.23 -21.06 -5.13
N SER A 137 7.77 -22.28 -5.29
CA SER A 137 7.46 -23.43 -4.40
C SER A 137 7.63 -23.11 -2.91
N ARG A 138 8.72 -22.41 -2.53
CA ARG A 138 8.95 -22.00 -1.14
C ARG A 138 7.83 -21.15 -0.55
N ILE A 139 7.13 -20.37 -1.38
CA ILE A 139 6.04 -19.50 -0.96
C ILE A 139 4.74 -20.29 -0.92
N LYS A 140 4.53 -21.20 -1.88
CA LYS A 140 3.38 -22.13 -1.84
C LYS A 140 3.38 -22.98 -0.57
N GLU A 141 4.54 -23.47 -0.16
CA GLU A 141 4.69 -24.22 1.09
C GLU A 141 4.20 -23.41 2.30
N LEU A 142 4.49 -22.10 2.36
CA LEU A 142 3.98 -21.23 3.44
C LEU A 142 2.46 -21.09 3.39
N MET A 143 1.90 -20.92 2.19
CA MET A 143 0.45 -20.77 1.99
C MET A 143 -0.34 -22.06 2.29
N GLU A 144 0.27 -23.24 2.14
CA GLU A 144 -0.35 -24.54 2.43
C GLU A 144 -0.35 -24.90 3.93
N HIS A 145 0.54 -24.31 4.73
CA HIS A 145 0.74 -24.66 6.15
C HIS A 145 -0.05 -23.80 7.14
N MET A 146 -0.99 -22.97 6.69
CA MET A 146 -1.90 -22.28 7.60
C MET A 146 -2.91 -23.29 8.18
N PRO A 147 -2.86 -23.63 9.47
CA PRO A 147 -3.87 -24.48 10.08
C PRO A 147 -5.22 -23.75 10.05
N ASP A 148 -6.28 -24.51 9.74
CA ASP A 148 -7.68 -24.15 9.99
C ASP A 148 -7.89 -23.96 11.52
N GLU A 149 -7.34 -22.91 12.12
CA GLU A 149 -7.66 -22.56 13.50
C GLU A 149 -8.99 -21.81 13.54
N ASN A 150 -10.07 -22.59 13.48
CA ASN A 150 -11.37 -22.15 13.98
C ASN A 150 -11.26 -22.03 15.51
N PRO A 151 -11.23 -20.81 16.12
CA PRO A 151 -10.95 -20.65 17.54
C PRO A 151 -12.17 -20.97 18.44
N HIS A 152 -13.09 -21.81 17.97
CA HIS A 152 -14.37 -22.05 18.63
C HIS A 152 -14.55 -23.43 19.27
N ASP A 153 -13.48 -24.22 19.41
CA ASP A 153 -13.54 -25.47 20.21
C ASP A 153 -12.55 -25.44 21.37
N GLU A 154 -12.79 -24.54 22.32
CA GLU A 154 -12.18 -24.63 23.65
C GLU A 154 -12.86 -25.76 24.43
N GLY A 155 -12.29 -26.95 24.26
CA GLY A 155 -12.60 -28.17 24.99
C GLY A 155 -12.56 -27.94 26.51
N GLY A 156 -13.64 -28.37 27.16
CA GLY A 156 -13.94 -28.11 28.56
C GLY A 156 -12.83 -28.40 29.56
N TYR A 157 -12.70 -27.49 30.52
CA TYR A 157 -12.04 -27.74 31.80
C TYR A 157 -12.75 -28.89 32.54
N ASP A 158 -12.11 -30.05 32.60
CA ASP A 158 -12.48 -31.12 33.52
C ASP A 158 -12.02 -30.74 34.95
N ALA A 159 -13.00 -30.38 35.77
CA ALA A 159 -12.85 -30.28 37.22
C ALA A 159 -13.52 -31.48 37.88
N LYS A 160 -12.70 -32.37 38.46
CA LYS A 160 -12.90 -33.31 39.60
C LYS A 160 -11.83 -34.41 39.46
N GLU A 161 -11.04 -34.76 40.47
CA GLU A 161 -11.37 -35.09 41.86
C GLU A 161 -10.23 -34.71 42.82
#